data_AF-X0TG90-F1
#
_entry.id   AF-X0TG90-F1
#
_cell.length_a   1.000
_cell.length_b   1.000
_cell.length_c   1.000
_cell.angle_alpha   90.00
_cell.angle_beta   90.00
_cell.angle_gamma   90.00
#
_symmetry.space_group_name_H-M   'P 1'
#
loop_
_entity.id
_entity.type
_entity.pdbx_description
1 polymer ?
#
loop_
_entity_poly.entity_id
_entity_poly.type
_entity_poly.pdbx_seq_one_letter_code
_entity_poly.pdbx_strand_id
1 'polypeptide(L)'
;MTNRKPLVSLLMVGCASLPAGRITPAASASDDLPAVAEANNAFALDLYAQLKGTEGNLFFSPYSVTSALAMTYAGARGQTDAEMAEVLHFSLPQERLHPACAQLKQSIEGDRSVAGCELSVANALWAQQGLHLLDEFRELTRSHYGAGLRELDFRTATEQARQTINRWVEQQTRDKIRDLLKRGDVLPDTMLVLTNAIYFKGLWHQQFDKAQTRDAPFTVEPGRQVQVPMMSQKGEFGLGHGDGLQLLEL
;
A
#
# COMPACT_ATOMS: atom_id res chain seq x y z
N MET A 1 -63.18 -42.43 -11.58
CA MET A 1 -62.65 -43.36 -10.57
C MET A 1 -61.63 -42.57 -9.74
N THR A 2 -62.08 -41.93 -8.65
CA THR A 2 -61.92 -42.40 -7.25
C THR A 2 -60.45 -42.60 -6.88
N ASN A 3 -59.85 -42.05 -5.81
CA ASN A 3 -60.36 -41.41 -4.60
C ASN A 3 -59.15 -40.94 -3.76
N ARG A 4 -59.43 -40.13 -2.73
CA ARG A 4 -58.78 -40.10 -1.39
C ARG A 4 -57.38 -39.49 -1.17
N LYS A 5 -57.40 -38.35 -0.46
CA LYS A 5 -56.47 -37.94 0.64
C LYS A 5 -56.42 -39.04 1.74
N PRO A 6 -55.37 -39.18 2.60
CA PRO A 6 -55.08 -38.23 3.70
C PRO A 6 -53.61 -38.12 4.22
N LEU A 7 -53.46 -37.20 5.19
CA LEU A 7 -52.33 -36.87 6.07
C LEU A 7 -51.66 -38.06 6.78
N VAL A 8 -50.35 -37.94 7.05
CA VAL A 8 -49.60 -38.55 8.18
C VAL A 8 -48.46 -37.57 8.52
N SER A 9 -48.51 -36.81 9.62
CA SER A 9 -48.21 -37.11 11.04
C SER A 9 -46.78 -36.70 11.43
N LEU A 10 -46.73 -35.76 12.38
CA LEU A 10 -45.57 -35.19 13.04
C LEU A 10 -45.06 -36.16 14.12
N LEU A 11 -43.77 -36.51 14.10
CA LEU A 11 -43.10 -37.15 15.23
C LEU A 11 -41.96 -36.26 15.70
N MET A 12 -42.12 -35.68 16.89
CA MET A 12 -41.06 -35.09 17.70
C MET A 12 -40.37 -36.20 18.48
N VAL A 13 -39.06 -36.37 18.28
CA VAL A 13 -38.19 -37.09 19.21
C VAL A 13 -37.10 -36.11 19.63
N GLY A 14 -37.19 -35.65 20.88
CA GLY A 14 -36.08 -35.04 21.58
C GLY A 14 -35.30 -36.11 22.33
N CYS A 15 -33.97 -36.03 22.28
CA CYS A 15 -33.11 -36.55 23.34
C CYS A 15 -31.71 -35.92 23.28
N ALA A 16 -31.38 -35.23 24.38
CA ALA A 16 -30.10 -35.07 25.06
C ALA A 16 -28.84 -34.58 24.32
N SER A 17 -28.26 -33.57 24.95
CA SER A 17 -27.05 -32.79 24.66
C SER A 17 -25.73 -33.54 24.78
N LEU A 18 -24.81 -33.24 23.85
CA LEU A 18 -23.36 -33.17 24.08
C LEU A 18 -22.90 -31.74 23.71
N PRO A 19 -21.96 -31.11 24.45
CA PRO A 19 -21.42 -29.83 24.03
C PRO A 19 -20.52 -30.09 22.81
N ALA A 20 -21.07 -29.86 21.62
CA ALA A 20 -20.23 -29.69 20.45
C ALA A 20 -19.34 -28.48 20.72
N GLY A 21 -18.04 -28.72 20.84
CA GLY A 21 -17.05 -27.65 20.85
C GLY A 21 -17.35 -26.73 19.68
N ARG A 22 -17.57 -25.45 19.97
CA ARG A 22 -17.64 -24.43 18.94
C ARG A 22 -16.29 -24.43 18.26
N ILE A 23 -16.21 -25.07 17.10
CA ILE A 23 -15.23 -24.68 16.10
C ILE A 23 -15.70 -23.29 15.69
N THR A 24 -15.09 -22.28 16.32
CA THR A 24 -15.21 -20.90 15.83
C THR A 24 -14.78 -20.95 14.36
N PRO A 25 -15.62 -20.51 13.42
CA PRO A 25 -15.12 -20.30 12.06
C PRO A 25 -13.95 -19.34 12.18
N ALA A 26 -12.81 -19.66 11.57
CA ALA A 26 -11.78 -18.66 11.35
C ALA A 26 -12.47 -17.45 10.71
N ALA A 27 -12.35 -16.28 11.35
CA ALA A 27 -12.93 -15.05 10.84
C ALA A 27 -12.61 -14.96 9.35
N SER A 28 -13.64 -14.81 8.53
CA SER A 28 -13.48 -14.71 7.08
C SER A 28 -12.53 -13.56 6.79
N ALA A 29 -11.56 -13.79 5.92
CA ALA A 29 -10.46 -12.89 5.64
C ALA A 29 -10.88 -11.48 5.16
N SER A 30 -12.17 -11.18 4.97
CA SER A 30 -12.72 -9.87 4.60
C SER A 30 -12.67 -8.81 5.70
N ASP A 31 -12.59 -9.20 6.97
CA ASP A 31 -12.82 -8.25 8.08
C ASP A 31 -11.56 -7.44 8.45
N ASP A 32 -10.39 -7.82 7.93
CA ASP A 32 -9.09 -7.23 8.30
C ASP A 32 -8.61 -6.11 7.36
N LEU A 33 -9.18 -6.01 6.16
CA LEU A 33 -8.82 -4.98 5.20
C LEU A 33 -8.99 -3.54 5.75
N PRO A 34 -10.12 -3.19 6.41
CA PRO A 34 -10.29 -1.87 7.00
C PRO A 34 -9.20 -1.53 8.03
N ALA A 35 -8.82 -2.49 8.88
CA ALA A 35 -7.79 -2.27 9.90
C ALA A 35 -6.44 -1.91 9.28
N VAL A 36 -6.04 -2.55 8.19
CA VAL A 36 -4.78 -2.21 7.49
C VAL A 36 -4.87 -0.87 6.76
N ALA A 37 -6.03 -0.54 6.18
CA ALA A 37 -6.25 0.74 5.53
C ALA A 37 -6.22 1.90 6.53
N GLU A 38 -6.88 1.75 7.68
CA GLU A 38 -6.88 2.69 8.79
C GLU A 38 -5.47 2.88 9.36
N ALA A 39 -4.74 1.79 9.60
CA ALA A 39 -3.35 1.83 10.05
C ALA A 39 -2.45 2.61 9.08
N ASN A 40 -2.58 2.33 7.77
CA ASN A 40 -1.83 3.05 6.74
C ASN A 40 -2.18 4.55 6.72
N ASN A 41 -3.45 4.91 6.92
CA ASN A 41 -3.88 6.32 6.96
C ASN A 41 -3.37 7.03 8.22
N ALA A 42 -3.40 6.38 9.39
CA ALA A 42 -2.86 6.93 10.63
C ALA A 42 -1.34 7.17 10.49
N PHE A 43 -0.60 6.16 10.02
CA PHE A 43 0.82 6.29 9.75
C PHE A 43 1.12 7.39 8.70
N ALA A 44 0.29 7.54 7.66
CA ALA A 44 0.45 8.59 6.66
C ALA A 44 0.39 10.00 7.27
N LEU A 45 -0.57 10.22 8.19
CA LEU A 45 -0.75 11.50 8.86
C LEU A 45 0.41 11.81 9.81
N ASP A 46 0.86 10.81 10.57
CA ASP A 46 2.02 10.94 11.46
C ASP A 46 3.29 11.23 10.67
N LEU A 47 3.54 10.49 9.59
CA LEU A 47 4.69 10.71 8.72
C LEU A 47 4.64 12.10 8.06
N TYR A 48 3.46 12.52 7.57
CA TYR A 48 3.28 13.86 7.03
C TYR A 48 3.60 14.93 8.09
N ALA A 49 3.15 14.74 9.34
CA ALA A 49 3.42 15.68 10.42
C ALA A 49 4.92 15.84 10.73
N GLN A 50 5.72 14.78 10.52
CA GLN A 50 7.18 14.83 10.63
C GLN A 50 7.84 15.52 9.42
N LEU A 51 7.32 15.28 8.21
CA LEU A 51 7.95 15.74 6.96
C LEU A 51 7.58 17.19 6.57
N LYS A 52 6.42 17.69 7.00
CA LYS A 52 5.85 18.99 6.57
C LYS A 52 6.73 20.22 6.82
N GLY A 53 7.74 20.12 7.70
CA GLY A 53 8.67 21.20 7.99
C GLY A 53 9.78 21.38 6.94
N THR A 54 9.86 20.49 5.95
CA THR A 54 10.86 20.54 4.89
C THR A 54 10.52 21.63 3.88
N GLU A 55 11.51 22.44 3.48
CA GLU A 55 11.32 23.45 2.45
C GLU A 55 10.92 22.82 1.10
N GLY A 56 9.97 23.45 0.41
CA GLY A 56 9.51 23.03 -0.91
C GLY A 56 8.26 22.15 -0.89
N ASN A 57 7.98 21.52 -2.03
CA ASN A 57 6.81 20.67 -2.18
C ASN A 57 7.07 19.29 -1.53
N LEU A 58 6.10 18.81 -0.75
CA LEU A 58 6.12 17.47 -0.17
C LEU A 58 5.21 16.52 -0.96
N PHE A 59 5.77 15.41 -1.41
CA PHE A 59 5.03 14.35 -2.09
C PHE A 59 5.62 12.99 -1.74
N PHE A 60 4.79 12.07 -1.25
CA PHE A 60 5.18 10.70 -0.97
C PHE A 60 3.96 9.76 -1.08
N SER A 61 4.22 8.47 -1.21
CA SER A 61 3.18 7.43 -1.13
C SER A 61 3.26 6.75 0.23
N PRO A 62 2.30 7.00 1.15
CA PRO A 62 2.28 6.32 2.45
C PRO A 62 2.22 4.80 2.27
N TYR A 63 1.38 4.34 1.34
CA TYR A 63 1.24 2.92 1.02
C TYR A 63 2.57 2.27 0.62
N SER A 64 3.41 2.95 -0.18
CA SER A 64 4.73 2.46 -0.56
C SER A 64 5.65 2.27 0.65
N VAL A 65 5.66 3.25 1.56
CA VAL A 65 6.50 3.22 2.77
C VAL A 65 6.01 2.12 3.72
N THR A 66 4.70 2.08 3.98
CA THR A 66 4.07 1.04 4.81
C THR A 66 4.35 -0.36 4.24
N SER A 67 4.24 -0.54 2.92
CA SER A 67 4.51 -1.85 2.28
C SER A 67 5.96 -2.31 2.47
N ALA A 68 6.93 -1.40 2.31
CA ALA A 68 8.34 -1.72 2.53
C ALA A 68 8.61 -2.08 4.01
N LEU A 69 8.08 -1.29 4.94
CA LEU A 69 8.24 -1.53 6.38
C LEU A 69 7.47 -2.76 6.85
N ALA A 70 6.33 -3.10 6.26
CA ALA A 70 5.59 -4.32 6.59
C ALA A 70 6.35 -5.59 6.15
N MET A 71 7.10 -5.54 5.04
CA MET A 71 8.02 -6.63 4.68
C MET A 71 9.17 -6.74 5.69
N THR A 72 9.71 -5.64 6.18
CA THR A 72 10.71 -5.66 7.26
C THR A 72 10.12 -6.20 8.56
N TYR A 73 8.90 -5.79 8.91
CA TYR A 73 8.16 -6.23 10.09
C TYR A 73 7.95 -7.75 10.10
N ALA A 74 7.71 -8.38 8.94
CA ALA A 74 7.59 -9.84 8.83
C ALA A 74 8.80 -10.61 9.38
N GLY A 75 9.99 -10.02 9.33
CA GLY A 75 11.23 -10.57 9.88
C GLY A 75 11.55 -10.11 11.31
N ALA A 76 10.82 -9.13 11.85
CA ALA A 76 11.05 -8.57 13.17
C ALA A 76 10.48 -9.48 14.28
N ARG A 77 11.13 -9.52 15.44
CA ARG A 77 10.67 -10.26 16.63
C ARG A 77 10.98 -9.47 17.90
N GLY A 78 10.28 -9.79 18.99
CA GLY A 78 10.52 -9.19 20.30
C GLY A 78 10.26 -7.68 20.31
N GLN A 79 11.21 -6.90 20.82
CA GLN A 79 11.05 -5.45 20.94
C GLN A 79 10.91 -4.75 19.57
N THR A 80 11.68 -5.17 18.56
CA THR A 80 11.61 -4.56 17.23
C THR A 80 10.24 -4.78 16.57
N ASP A 81 9.64 -5.96 16.79
CA ASP A 81 8.28 -6.24 16.36
C ASP A 81 7.29 -5.28 17.03
N ALA A 82 7.34 -5.17 18.36
CA ALA A 82 6.43 -4.30 19.11
C ALA A 82 6.54 -2.82 18.70
N GLU A 83 7.75 -2.28 18.57
CA GLU A 83 7.98 -0.87 18.17
C GLU A 83 7.51 -0.60 16.73
N MET A 84 7.74 -1.54 15.82
CA MET A 84 7.26 -1.40 14.43
C MET A 84 5.74 -1.46 14.36
N ALA A 85 5.10 -2.37 15.11
CA ALA A 85 3.64 -2.46 15.15
C ALA A 85 3.01 -1.18 15.69
N GLU A 86 3.60 -0.59 16.74
CA GLU A 86 3.15 0.67 17.32
C GLU A 86 3.26 1.82 16.32
N VAL A 87 4.44 2.04 15.72
CA VAL A 87 4.67 3.15 14.78
C VAL A 87 3.83 3.02 13.51
N LEU A 88 3.62 1.80 13.01
CA LEU A 88 2.84 1.54 11.81
C LEU A 88 1.33 1.40 12.08
N HIS A 89 0.91 1.58 13.34
CA HIS A 89 -0.48 1.41 13.79
C HIS A 89 -1.06 0.02 13.49
N PHE A 90 -0.23 -1.01 13.44
CA PHE A 90 -0.67 -2.39 13.20
C PHE A 90 -1.36 -2.95 14.44
N SER A 91 -2.69 -3.09 14.34
CA SER A 91 -3.53 -3.66 15.40
C SER A 91 -3.73 -5.17 15.27
N LEU A 92 -3.32 -5.75 14.14
CA LEU A 92 -3.45 -7.18 13.84
C LEU A 92 -2.15 -7.93 14.15
N PRO A 93 -2.24 -9.19 14.62
CA PRO A 93 -1.07 -10.05 14.71
C PRO A 93 -0.51 -10.35 13.30
N GLN A 94 0.79 -10.61 13.18
CA GLN A 94 1.48 -10.77 11.89
C GLN A 94 0.78 -11.76 10.95
N GLU A 95 0.28 -12.88 11.50
CA GLU A 95 -0.37 -13.97 10.75
C GLU A 95 -1.63 -13.50 10.02
N ARG A 96 -2.30 -12.46 10.52
CA ARG A 96 -3.48 -11.84 9.89
C ARG A 96 -3.10 -10.58 9.10
N LEU A 97 -2.11 -9.84 9.57
CA LEU A 97 -1.67 -8.59 8.95
C LEU A 97 -1.18 -8.81 7.51
N HIS A 98 -0.25 -9.74 7.27
CA HIS A 98 0.34 -9.90 5.94
C HIS A 98 -0.68 -10.36 4.87
N PRO A 99 -1.57 -11.32 5.15
CA PRO A 99 -2.71 -11.60 4.27
C PRO A 99 -3.60 -10.38 3.99
N ALA A 100 -3.89 -9.56 5.00
CA ALA A 100 -4.69 -8.35 4.84
C ALA A 100 -3.95 -7.27 4.02
N CYS A 101 -2.64 -7.13 4.16
CA CYS A 101 -1.82 -6.29 3.27
C CYS A 101 -1.90 -6.75 1.81
N ALA A 102 -1.92 -8.07 1.57
CA ALA A 102 -2.07 -8.61 0.21
C ALA A 102 -3.44 -8.26 -0.39
N GLN A 103 -4.50 -8.29 0.41
CA GLN A 103 -5.83 -7.85 0.00
C GLN A 103 -5.87 -6.35 -0.29
N LEU A 104 -5.23 -5.53 0.56
CA LEU A 104 -5.13 -4.09 0.33
C LEU A 104 -4.41 -3.82 -1.00
N LYS A 105 -3.28 -4.48 -1.25
CA LYS A 105 -2.58 -4.43 -2.54
C LYS A 105 -3.51 -4.80 -3.69
N GLN A 106 -4.27 -5.89 -3.57
CA GLN A 106 -5.20 -6.33 -4.60
C GLN A 106 -6.34 -5.32 -4.82
N SER A 107 -6.86 -4.67 -3.77
CA SER A 107 -7.91 -3.65 -3.88
C SER A 107 -7.40 -2.37 -4.55
N ILE A 108 -6.14 -2.02 -4.29
CA ILE A 108 -5.48 -0.83 -4.83
C ILE A 108 -5.09 -1.06 -6.30
N GLU A 109 -4.51 -2.21 -6.63
CA GLU A 109 -4.20 -2.61 -8.01
C GLU A 109 -5.46 -3.02 -8.80
N GLY A 110 -6.56 -3.28 -8.11
CA GLY A 110 -7.81 -3.84 -8.63
C GLY A 110 -8.86 -2.78 -8.91
N ASP A 111 -8.83 -2.23 -10.12
CA ASP A 111 -9.85 -2.48 -11.14
C ASP A 111 -9.29 -1.94 -12.46
N ARG A 112 -8.46 -2.74 -13.16
CA ARG A 112 -7.87 -2.39 -14.46
C ARG A 112 -8.92 -2.12 -15.55
N SER A 113 -10.21 -2.29 -15.22
CA SER A 113 -11.34 -1.94 -16.06
C SER A 113 -11.70 -0.45 -16.05
N VAL A 114 -11.19 0.35 -15.11
CA VAL A 114 -11.34 1.81 -15.13
C VAL A 114 -10.45 2.38 -16.23
N ALA A 115 -11.04 2.53 -17.42
CA ALA A 115 -10.38 3.10 -18.58
C ALA A 115 -9.72 4.44 -18.23
N GLY A 116 -8.39 4.51 -18.33
CA GLY A 116 -7.63 5.73 -18.08
C GLY A 116 -6.95 5.83 -16.71
N CYS A 117 -7.16 4.87 -15.80
CA CYS A 117 -6.36 4.79 -14.58
C CYS A 117 -5.31 3.69 -14.68
N GLU A 118 -4.07 4.05 -14.40
CA GLU A 118 -2.98 3.10 -14.31
C GLU A 118 -2.29 3.24 -12.97
N LEU A 119 -2.28 2.14 -12.21
CA LEU A 119 -1.53 2.00 -10.99
C LEU A 119 -0.71 0.72 -11.05
N SER A 120 0.59 0.84 -10.76
CA SER A 120 1.50 -0.29 -10.67
C SER A 120 2.31 -0.20 -9.39
N VAL A 121 2.36 -1.29 -8.65
CA VAL A 121 3.19 -1.45 -7.46
C VAL A 121 4.12 -2.63 -7.69
N ALA A 122 5.41 -2.43 -7.43
CA ALA A 122 6.42 -3.47 -7.53
C ALA A 122 7.27 -3.50 -6.26
N ASN A 123 7.42 -4.68 -5.69
CA ASN A 123 8.27 -4.94 -4.53
C ASN A 123 9.45 -5.84 -4.92
N ALA A 124 10.61 -5.64 -4.29
CA ALA A 124 11.74 -6.55 -4.42
C ALA A 124 12.58 -6.60 -3.14
N LEU A 125 13.17 -7.76 -2.89
CA LEU A 125 14.20 -7.97 -1.88
C LEU A 125 15.54 -8.18 -2.59
N TRP A 126 16.56 -7.48 -2.12
CA TRP A 126 17.92 -7.55 -2.65
C TRP A 126 18.86 -7.99 -1.54
N ALA A 127 19.21 -9.27 -1.51
CA ALA A 127 20.07 -9.85 -0.49
C ALA A 127 21.54 -9.89 -0.95
N GLN A 128 22.46 -9.75 0.01
CA GLN A 128 23.87 -10.06 -0.22
C GLN A 128 24.02 -11.52 -0.66
N GLN A 129 24.80 -11.78 -1.70
CA GLN A 129 25.16 -13.15 -2.10
C GLN A 129 25.71 -13.95 -0.91
N GLY A 130 25.20 -15.18 -0.75
CA GLY A 130 25.53 -16.06 0.38
C GLY A 130 24.77 -15.76 1.68
N LEU A 131 23.91 -14.75 1.72
CA LEU A 131 22.97 -14.56 2.82
C LEU A 131 21.81 -15.55 2.70
N HIS A 132 21.73 -16.47 3.65
CA HIS A 132 20.61 -17.41 3.75
C HIS A 132 19.47 -16.80 4.56
N LEU A 133 18.42 -16.36 3.85
CA LEU A 133 17.15 -15.95 4.47
C LEU A 133 16.28 -17.18 4.76
N LEU A 134 15.50 -17.12 5.84
CA LEU A 134 14.54 -18.18 6.18
C LEU A 134 13.53 -18.38 5.04
N ASP A 135 13.23 -19.63 4.71
CA ASP A 135 12.28 -19.96 3.64
C ASP A 135 10.88 -19.42 3.94
N GLU A 136 10.46 -19.43 5.20
CA GLU A 136 9.20 -18.84 5.66
C GLU A 136 9.12 -17.34 5.34
N PHE A 137 10.20 -16.59 5.58
CA PHE A 137 10.26 -15.16 5.28
C PHE A 137 10.23 -14.89 3.77
N ARG A 138 10.98 -15.67 2.99
CA ARG A 138 10.99 -15.58 1.52
C ARG A 138 9.60 -15.87 0.94
N GLU A 139 8.93 -16.89 1.45
CA GLU A 139 7.61 -17.28 1.00
C GLU A 139 6.54 -16.25 1.38
N LEU A 140 6.57 -15.74 2.61
CA LEU A 140 5.65 -14.70 3.09
C LEU A 140 5.76 -13.43 2.24
N THR A 141 6.97 -12.92 2.03
CA THR A 141 7.21 -11.71 1.23
C THR A 141 6.82 -11.90 -0.23
N ARG A 142 7.12 -13.07 -0.82
CA ARG A 142 6.70 -13.43 -2.18
C ARG A 142 5.18 -13.49 -2.32
N SER A 143 4.49 -14.18 -1.41
CA SER A 143 3.06 -14.48 -1.54
C SER A 143 2.16 -13.30 -1.16
N HIS A 144 2.55 -12.47 -0.20
CA HIS A 144 1.71 -11.35 0.25
C HIS A 144 2.08 -10.00 -0.38
N TYR A 145 3.35 -9.80 -0.76
CA TYR A 145 3.83 -8.53 -1.31
C TYR A 145 4.23 -8.62 -2.78
N GLY A 146 4.27 -9.83 -3.36
CA GLY A 146 4.79 -10.04 -4.72
C GLY A 146 6.28 -9.76 -4.82
N ALA A 147 7.00 -9.77 -3.69
CA ALA A 147 8.37 -9.33 -3.62
C ALA A 147 9.33 -10.47 -3.98
N GLY A 148 9.94 -10.38 -5.17
CA GLY A 148 10.93 -11.35 -5.61
C GLY A 148 12.26 -11.15 -4.89
N LEU A 149 12.86 -12.23 -4.37
CA LEU A 149 14.23 -12.21 -3.87
C LEU A 149 15.22 -12.22 -5.03
N ARG A 150 16.19 -11.32 -4.97
CA ARG A 150 17.33 -11.22 -5.88
C ARG A 150 18.60 -11.14 -5.07
N GLU A 151 19.66 -11.78 -5.53
CA GLU A 151 20.96 -11.73 -4.89
C GLU A 151 21.88 -10.77 -5.64
N LEU A 152 22.55 -9.89 -4.89
CA LEU A 152 23.55 -8.95 -5.38
C LEU A 152 24.81 -9.05 -4.52
N ASP A 153 25.94 -8.65 -5.07
CA ASP A 153 27.17 -8.53 -4.28
C ASP A 153 27.39 -7.09 -3.83
N PHE A 154 26.87 -6.75 -2.66
CA PHE A 154 27.12 -5.49 -1.98
C PHE A 154 28.55 -5.38 -1.46
N ARG A 155 29.22 -6.49 -1.12
CA ARG A 155 30.56 -6.48 -0.52
C ARG A 155 31.65 -6.07 -1.49
N THR A 156 31.69 -6.70 -2.68
CA THR A 156 32.77 -6.46 -3.64
C THR A 156 32.32 -5.68 -4.88
N ALA A 157 31.01 -5.64 -5.16
CA ALA A 157 30.42 -4.96 -6.30
C ALA A 157 29.36 -3.91 -5.90
N THR A 158 29.60 -3.19 -4.78
CA THR A 158 28.64 -2.25 -4.15
C THR A 158 27.98 -1.27 -5.12
N GLU A 159 28.77 -0.56 -5.94
CA GLU A 159 28.24 0.41 -6.89
C GLU A 159 27.45 -0.25 -8.03
N GLN A 160 27.85 -1.43 -8.48
CA GLN A 160 27.10 -2.19 -9.47
C GLN A 160 25.76 -2.67 -8.90
N ALA A 161 25.74 -3.12 -7.64
CA ALA A 161 24.52 -3.49 -6.94
C ALA A 161 23.56 -2.30 -6.82
N ARG A 162 24.06 -1.14 -6.38
CA ARG A 162 23.28 0.11 -6.31
C ARG A 162 22.69 0.48 -7.68
N GLN A 163 23.49 0.44 -8.75
CA GLN A 163 23.02 0.75 -10.11
C GLN A 163 21.97 -0.26 -10.60
N THR A 164 22.10 -1.53 -10.22
CA THR A 164 21.14 -2.58 -10.57
C THR A 164 19.78 -2.33 -9.92
N ILE A 165 19.78 -1.96 -8.64
CA ILE A 165 18.55 -1.60 -7.90
C ILE A 165 17.90 -0.36 -8.55
N ASN A 166 18.68 0.70 -8.80
CA ASN A 166 18.15 1.92 -9.43
C ASN A 166 17.54 1.65 -10.80
N ARG A 167 18.21 0.87 -11.65
CA ARG A 167 17.69 0.52 -12.98
C ARG A 167 16.39 -0.26 -12.89
N TRP A 168 16.27 -1.16 -11.92
CA TRP A 168 15.02 -1.89 -11.71
C TRP A 168 13.89 -0.96 -11.28
N VAL A 169 14.13 -0.06 -10.31
CA VAL A 169 13.13 0.94 -9.86
C VAL A 169 12.72 1.86 -11.01
N GLU A 170 13.69 2.32 -11.81
CA GLU A 170 13.44 3.16 -12.98
C GLU A 170 12.49 2.46 -13.97
N GLN A 171 12.74 1.19 -14.27
CA GLN A 171 11.86 0.38 -15.14
C GLN A 171 10.46 0.19 -14.55
N GLN A 172 10.34 -0.09 -13.25
CA GLN A 172 9.04 -0.28 -12.60
C GLN A 172 8.22 1.03 -12.55
N THR A 173 8.89 2.17 -12.64
CA THR A 173 8.26 3.50 -12.51
C THR A 173 8.16 4.26 -13.82
N ARG A 174 8.42 3.59 -14.96
CA ARG A 174 8.42 4.20 -16.30
C ARG A 174 9.31 5.42 -16.38
N ASP A 175 10.51 5.26 -15.86
CA ASP A 175 11.59 6.23 -15.81
C ASP A 175 11.27 7.50 -14.99
N LYS A 176 10.23 7.48 -14.16
CA LYS A 176 9.83 8.62 -13.30
C LYS A 176 10.64 8.70 -12.01
N ILE A 177 11.03 7.56 -11.45
CA ILE A 177 11.93 7.53 -10.28
C ILE A 177 13.29 7.06 -10.77
N ARG A 178 14.22 8.01 -10.86
CA ARG A 178 15.61 7.77 -11.24
C ARG A 178 16.51 8.01 -10.05
N ASP A 179 17.60 7.25 -9.98
CA ASP A 179 18.60 7.35 -8.92
C ASP A 179 17.99 7.35 -7.52
N LEU A 180 17.10 6.39 -7.24
CA LEU A 180 16.47 6.23 -5.92
C LEU A 180 17.54 6.18 -4.82
N LEU A 181 18.54 5.31 -4.99
CA LEU A 181 19.70 5.19 -4.13
C LEU A 181 20.85 6.04 -4.67
N LYS A 182 21.27 7.03 -3.90
CA LYS A 182 22.43 7.88 -4.16
C LYS A 182 23.72 7.13 -3.81
N ARG A 183 24.84 7.64 -4.33
CA ARG A 183 26.17 7.10 -3.96
C ARG A 183 26.34 7.19 -2.45
N GLY A 184 26.75 6.10 -1.82
CA GLY A 184 26.87 6.00 -0.36
C GLY A 184 25.66 5.43 0.37
N ASP A 185 24.49 5.31 -0.28
CA ASP A 185 23.30 4.72 0.35
C ASP A 185 23.40 3.19 0.48
N VAL A 186 24.21 2.56 -0.39
CA VAL A 186 24.57 1.14 -0.30
C VAL A 186 26.02 1.04 0.08
N LEU A 187 26.29 0.27 1.13
CA LEU A 187 27.62 0.11 1.74
C LEU A 187 28.12 -1.34 1.60
N PRO A 188 29.43 -1.59 1.68
CA PRO A 188 29.98 -2.95 1.60
C PRO A 188 29.45 -3.95 2.64
N ASP A 189 28.94 -3.47 3.77
CA ASP A 189 28.33 -4.26 4.84
C ASP A 189 26.80 -4.37 4.73
N THR A 190 26.20 -3.85 3.65
CA THR A 190 24.77 -4.00 3.38
C THR A 190 24.42 -5.47 3.20
N MET A 191 23.43 -5.96 3.93
CA MET A 191 23.00 -7.37 3.90
C MET A 191 21.70 -7.56 3.12
N LEU A 192 20.75 -6.63 3.24
CA LEU A 192 19.44 -6.71 2.61
C LEU A 192 18.93 -5.30 2.32
N VAL A 193 18.42 -5.09 1.10
CA VAL A 193 17.69 -3.89 0.71
C VAL A 193 16.28 -4.30 0.30
N LEU A 194 15.27 -3.58 0.79
CA LEU A 194 13.89 -3.76 0.37
C LEU A 194 13.46 -2.53 -0.41
N THR A 195 12.85 -2.73 -1.58
CA THR A 195 12.36 -1.63 -2.42
C THR A 195 10.89 -1.81 -2.71
N ASN A 196 10.10 -0.77 -2.47
CA ASN A 196 8.78 -0.58 -3.07
C ASN A 196 8.89 0.51 -4.14
N ALA A 197 8.31 0.25 -5.31
CA ALA A 197 8.22 1.19 -6.41
C ALA A 197 6.76 1.30 -6.84
N ILE A 198 6.21 2.51 -6.82
CA ILE A 198 4.83 2.78 -7.19
C ILE A 198 4.76 3.79 -8.34
N TYR A 199 3.92 3.50 -9.32
CA TYR A 199 3.62 4.37 -10.45
C TYR A 199 2.11 4.59 -10.54
N PHE A 200 1.70 5.86 -10.58
CA PHE A 200 0.32 6.26 -10.75
C PHE A 200 0.17 7.20 -11.95
N LYS A 201 -0.83 6.94 -12.78
CA LYS A 201 -1.29 7.83 -13.85
C LYS A 201 -2.79 7.66 -14.03
N GLY A 202 -3.56 8.62 -13.54
CA GLY A 202 -5.00 8.73 -13.77
C GLY A 202 -5.34 9.75 -14.85
N LEU A 203 -6.35 9.45 -15.66
CA LEU A 203 -7.13 10.46 -16.36
C LEU A 203 -8.23 10.95 -15.43
N TRP A 204 -8.43 12.26 -15.40
CA TRP A 204 -9.63 12.82 -14.78
C TRP A 204 -10.88 12.21 -15.40
N HIS A 205 -11.89 11.93 -14.57
CA HIS A 205 -13.19 11.51 -15.08
C HIS A 205 -13.80 12.61 -15.97
N GLN A 206 -13.71 13.86 -15.50
CA GLN A 206 -14.02 15.07 -16.27
C GLN A 206 -12.73 15.86 -16.57
N GLN A 207 -12.18 15.68 -17.77
CA GLN A 207 -10.93 16.33 -18.19
C GLN A 207 -11.11 17.83 -18.45
N PHE A 208 -10.11 18.61 -18.02
CA PHE A 208 -10.04 20.04 -18.32
C PHE A 208 -9.82 20.29 -19.82
N ASP A 209 -10.54 21.26 -20.36
CA ASP A 209 -10.25 21.80 -21.69
C ASP A 209 -8.97 22.63 -21.66
N LYS A 210 -7.96 22.21 -22.43
CA LYS A 210 -6.67 22.90 -22.53
C LYS A 210 -6.81 24.35 -23.01
N ALA A 211 -7.83 24.66 -23.82
CA ALA A 211 -8.10 26.02 -24.28
C ALA A 211 -8.56 26.97 -23.16
N GLN A 212 -9.00 26.42 -22.03
CA GLN A 212 -9.41 27.19 -20.84
C GLN A 212 -8.26 27.42 -19.85
N THR A 213 -7.07 26.85 -20.10
CA THR A 213 -5.91 27.07 -19.24
C THR A 213 -5.30 28.44 -19.53
N ARG A 214 -5.08 29.24 -18.49
CA ARG A 214 -4.53 30.60 -18.62
C ARG A 214 -3.52 30.88 -17.50
N ASP A 215 -2.52 31.70 -17.79
CA ASP A 215 -1.58 32.16 -16.77
C ASP A 215 -2.31 33.01 -15.73
N ALA A 216 -2.18 32.63 -14.45
CA ALA A 216 -2.78 33.33 -13.33
C ALA A 216 -1.80 33.39 -12.14
N PRO A 217 -1.91 34.42 -11.27
CA PRO A 217 -1.07 34.52 -10.09
C PRO A 217 -1.42 33.46 -9.04
N PHE A 218 -0.40 32.78 -8.52
CA PHE A 218 -0.46 31.90 -7.36
C PHE A 218 0.36 32.52 -6.21
N THR A 219 -0.27 32.71 -5.05
CA THR A 219 0.41 33.26 -3.87
C THR A 219 1.05 32.11 -3.09
N VAL A 220 2.38 31.99 -3.15
CA VAL A 220 3.14 30.93 -2.47
C VAL A 220 3.19 31.20 -0.98
N GLU A 221 3.51 32.46 -0.64
CA GLU A 221 3.61 32.99 0.72
C GLU A 221 3.18 34.47 0.68
N PRO A 222 2.82 35.08 1.83
CA PRO A 222 2.52 36.50 1.88
C PRO A 222 3.60 37.36 1.21
N GLY A 223 3.23 38.09 0.15
CA GLY A 223 4.15 38.95 -0.61
C GLY A 223 4.92 38.28 -1.75
N ARG A 224 4.84 36.95 -1.91
CA ARG A 224 5.48 36.22 -3.01
C ARG A 224 4.45 35.56 -3.92
N GLN A 225 4.38 36.04 -5.16
CA GLN A 225 3.52 35.50 -6.20
C GLN A 225 4.31 34.99 -7.40
N VAL A 226 3.79 33.94 -8.03
CA VAL A 226 4.32 33.36 -9.28
C VAL A 226 3.18 33.18 -10.27
N GLN A 227 3.46 33.29 -11.56
CA GLN A 227 2.49 32.97 -12.61
C GLN A 227 2.47 31.45 -12.85
N VAL A 228 1.29 30.84 -12.85
CA VAL A 228 1.11 29.41 -13.14
C VAL A 228 0.06 29.20 -14.24
N PRO A 229 0.19 28.16 -15.07
CA PRO A 229 -0.85 27.77 -16.02
C PRO A 229 -2.05 27.20 -15.24
N MET A 230 -3.01 28.05 -14.91
CA MET A 230 -4.17 27.70 -14.09
C MET A 230 -5.25 27.05 -14.96
N MET A 231 -5.61 25.81 -14.62
CA MET A 231 -6.71 25.10 -15.26
C MET A 231 -8.06 25.57 -14.71
N SER A 232 -9.12 25.53 -15.53
CA SER A 232 -10.47 25.93 -15.12
C SER A 232 -11.53 25.09 -15.83
N GLN A 233 -12.56 24.68 -15.11
CA GLN A 233 -13.76 24.04 -15.67
C GLN A 233 -14.99 24.32 -14.80
N LYS A 234 -16.17 23.98 -15.31
CA LYS A 234 -17.44 23.99 -14.56
C LYS A 234 -18.10 22.63 -14.75
N GLY A 235 -18.51 22.01 -13.65
CA GLY A 235 -19.09 20.68 -13.64
C GLY A 235 -19.66 20.33 -12.26
N GLU A 236 -20.23 19.14 -12.15
CA GLU A 236 -20.68 18.57 -10.88
C GLU A 236 -19.52 17.77 -10.26
N PHE A 237 -19.18 18.09 -9.02
CA PHE A 237 -18.08 17.51 -8.26
C PHE A 237 -18.48 17.26 -6.80
N GLY A 238 -17.81 16.31 -6.15
CA GLY A 238 -17.93 16.13 -4.71
C GLY A 238 -17.31 17.32 -3.98
N LEU A 239 -18.09 17.97 -3.11
CA LEU A 239 -17.66 19.15 -2.36
C LEU A 239 -17.95 18.99 -0.87
N GLY A 240 -16.95 19.31 -0.05
CA GLY A 240 -17.06 19.39 1.40
C GLY A 240 -16.64 20.76 1.92
N HIS A 241 -17.26 21.20 3.03
CA HIS A 241 -16.90 22.45 3.71
C HIS A 241 -16.81 22.18 5.21
N GLY A 242 -15.78 22.72 5.86
CA GLY A 242 -15.61 22.61 7.32
C GLY A 242 -14.36 23.35 7.79
N ASP A 243 -14.42 23.97 8.98
CA ASP A 243 -13.28 24.63 9.63
C ASP A 243 -12.54 25.68 8.76
N GLY A 244 -13.27 26.39 7.90
CA GLY A 244 -12.69 27.36 6.97
C GLY A 244 -11.97 26.73 5.77
N LEU A 245 -12.04 25.41 5.61
CA LEU A 245 -11.49 24.64 4.50
C LEU A 245 -12.57 24.29 3.48
N GLN A 246 -12.14 24.14 2.24
CA GLN A 246 -12.93 23.58 1.14
C GLN A 246 -12.26 22.29 0.68
N LEU A 247 -13.04 21.21 0.56
CA LEU A 247 -12.61 19.93 0.02
C LEU A 247 -13.28 19.73 -1.33
N LEU A 248 -12.51 19.28 -2.32
CA LEU A 248 -12.96 19.01 -3.68
C LEU A 248 -12.47 17.62 -4.09
N GLU A 249 -13.39 16.77 -4.52
CA GLU A 249 -13.12 15.47 -5.13
C GLU A 249 -13.23 15.61 -6.67
N LEU A 250 -12.17 15.22 -7.38
CA LEU A 250 -11.99 15.39 -8.84
C LEU A 250 -11.92 14.05 -9.57
#